data_AF-A0A0R1M2F1-F1
#
_entry.id   AF-A0A0R1M2F1-F1
#
_cell.length_a   1.000
_cell.length_b   1.000
_cell.length_c   1.000
_cell.angle_alpha   90.00
_cell.angle_beta   90.00
_cell.angle_gamma   90.00
#
_symmetry.space_group_name_H-M   'P 1'
#
loop_
_entity.id
_entity.type
_entity.pdbx_description
1 polymer ?
#
loop_
_entity_poly.entity_id
_entity_poly.type
_entity_poly.pdbx_seq_one_letter_code
_entity_poly.pdbx_strand_id
1 'polypeptide(L)'
;MLLVMNSRNSSNLSTRRNNSQLTLGQKLLKLIGMIVIMLFLTTGLAACGSNQAKSQKDKASSDSSVTSRTKSSNAYQNLTKSKAKQVKKADDAVSKSVHVAIVVKKNSDKKVNNPTIRAIKSIKEIKGTDKNTKLIRKSYMAIVGVVKSPSLINMQTARSYIGQVNDSLLAKKMNNKYKKKMARIVAANTSMDESEVLNKTKPLSNKKLKAAQEKAEQEKLASSQNTNQTNSPQANSSTASSAQPTTAQEMNFSQIQQGDYESLLGTWQEAAVSVNRQDGTGSHWDVPQGDTLTVSKDKLVNGTLSLQGNILNDGTNNNDVVFSQTNGYLTAGLADESVAINYSIYFYPKGISMSDFDKNIPTTVDNSKNRIIIWTSNNSYTEVFQSTTN
;
A
#
# COMPACT_ATOMS: atom_id res chain seq x y z
N MET A 1 38.26 38.60 -58.28
CA MET A 1 37.61 39.76 -58.93
C MET A 1 36.13 39.39 -59.02
N LEU A 2 35.13 39.86 -58.26
CA LEU A 2 34.88 40.77 -57.13
C LEU A 2 34.10 39.96 -56.06
N LEU A 3 34.32 40.03 -54.73
CA LEU A 3 33.75 41.01 -53.75
C LEU A 3 32.23 41.24 -53.94
N VAL A 4 31.35 41.04 -52.96
CA VAL A 4 31.15 41.92 -51.79
C VAL A 4 30.28 41.24 -50.71
N MET A 5 30.62 41.54 -49.46
CA MET A 5 29.94 41.24 -48.18
C MET A 5 28.63 42.03 -47.96
N ASN A 6 27.72 41.51 -47.13
CA ASN A 6 26.84 42.30 -46.22
C ASN A 6 26.07 41.32 -45.32
N SER A 7 25.67 41.58 -44.08
CA SER A 7 25.95 42.59 -43.06
C SER A 7 25.32 42.08 -41.75
N ARG A 8 25.85 42.53 -40.62
CA ARG A 8 25.46 42.27 -39.22
C ARG A 8 24.13 42.93 -38.82
N ASN A 9 23.40 42.34 -37.87
CA ASN A 9 22.95 42.95 -36.59
C ASN A 9 22.01 41.95 -35.87
N SER A 10 22.30 41.43 -34.68
CA SER A 10 22.40 42.06 -33.34
C SER A 10 21.03 42.31 -32.67
N SER A 11 20.85 41.59 -31.56
CA SER A 11 20.10 41.91 -30.33
C SER A 11 18.61 42.23 -30.41
N ASN A 12 17.79 41.39 -29.76
CA ASN A 12 16.97 41.87 -28.65
C ASN A 12 16.60 40.75 -27.67
N LEU A 13 17.05 40.91 -26.43
CA LEU A 13 16.49 40.27 -25.24
C LEU A 13 15.03 40.73 -25.09
N SER A 14 14.11 39.79 -24.85
CA SER A 14 12.93 40.11 -24.06
C SER A 14 12.69 39.03 -23.02
N THR A 15 12.95 39.40 -21.77
CA THR A 15 12.60 38.67 -20.56
C THR A 15 11.07 38.66 -20.43
N ARG A 16 10.42 37.56 -20.80
CA ARG A 16 8.99 37.37 -20.53
C ARG A 16 8.80 36.62 -19.21
N ARG A 17 8.61 37.39 -18.14
CA ARG A 17 8.01 36.94 -16.88
C ARG A 17 6.60 36.43 -17.17
N ASN A 18 6.39 35.12 -17.12
CA ASN A 18 5.06 34.56 -17.00
C ASN A 18 4.77 34.30 -15.52
N ASN A 19 4.18 35.32 -14.88
CA ASN A 19 3.32 35.15 -13.73
C ASN A 19 2.07 34.40 -14.20
N SER A 20 1.98 33.09 -13.97
CA SER A 20 0.69 32.40 -14.02
C SER A 20 -0.01 32.59 -12.68
N GLN A 21 -0.94 33.55 -12.70
CA GLN A 21 -2.07 33.70 -11.80
C GLN A 21 -2.57 32.34 -11.28
N LEU A 22 -2.49 32.13 -9.96
CA LEU A 22 -3.27 31.11 -9.28
C LEU A 22 -4.75 31.46 -9.49
N THR A 23 -5.45 30.62 -10.24
CA THR A 23 -6.89 30.76 -10.47
C THR A 23 -7.65 30.60 -9.15
N LEU A 24 -8.71 31.40 -9.01
CA LEU A 24 -9.58 31.52 -7.84
C LEU A 24 -10.22 30.18 -7.39
N GLY A 25 -10.12 29.12 -8.20
CA GLY A 25 -10.58 27.76 -7.88
C GLY A 25 -9.69 26.97 -6.90
N GLN A 26 -8.47 27.42 -6.58
CA GLN A 26 -7.61 26.76 -5.59
C GLN A 26 -7.79 27.28 -4.14
N LYS A 27 -8.65 28.29 -3.94
CA LYS A 27 -8.96 28.83 -2.60
C LYS A 27 -10.28 28.31 -2.01
N LEU A 28 -11.07 27.52 -2.76
CA LEU A 28 -12.36 26.98 -2.29
C LEU A 28 -12.30 25.52 -1.78
N LEU A 29 -11.10 24.97 -1.57
CA LEU A 29 -10.90 23.67 -0.88
C LEU A 29 -10.37 23.86 0.56
N LYS A 30 -10.41 25.08 1.09
CA LYS A 30 -9.98 25.41 2.46
C LYS A 30 -11.11 25.42 3.50
N LEU A 31 -12.31 24.91 3.16
CA LEU A 31 -13.48 25.05 4.05
C LEU A 31 -14.33 23.79 4.27
N ILE A 32 -13.84 22.58 3.99
CA ILE A 32 -14.61 21.33 4.27
C ILE A 32 -13.86 20.34 5.20
N GLY A 33 -12.70 20.74 5.73
CA GLY A 33 -11.91 19.92 6.65
C GLY A 33 -12.12 20.25 8.13
N MET A 34 -13.34 20.55 8.60
CA MET A 34 -13.51 21.01 9.99
C MET A 34 -14.79 20.58 10.73
N ILE A 35 -15.35 19.40 10.46
CA ILE A 35 -16.44 18.88 11.31
C ILE A 35 -16.26 17.38 11.59
N VAL A 36 -16.48 17.03 12.86
CA VAL A 36 -16.50 15.70 13.49
C VAL A 36 -15.15 15.15 13.95
N ILE A 37 -14.71 15.54 15.16
CA ILE A 37 -14.40 14.64 16.29
C ILE A 37 -14.65 15.47 17.56
N MET A 38 -15.88 15.42 18.05
CA MET A 38 -16.22 15.74 19.42
C MET A 38 -17.10 14.59 19.88
N LEU A 39 -16.55 13.69 20.69
CA LEU A 39 -17.19 13.09 21.87
C LEU A 39 -16.32 11.94 22.43
N PHE A 40 -16.45 11.76 23.75
CA PHE A 40 -15.85 10.75 24.64
C PHE A 40 -14.46 11.07 25.22
N LEU A 41 -14.45 12.00 26.18
CA LEU A 41 -13.59 11.92 27.37
C LEU A 41 -14.44 12.22 28.61
N THR A 42 -15.09 11.18 29.14
CA THR A 42 -15.58 11.14 30.52
C THR A 42 -15.40 9.73 31.07
N THR A 43 -14.38 9.53 31.89
CA THR A 43 -14.51 8.79 33.17
C THR A 43 -13.32 9.16 34.05
N GLY A 44 -13.64 9.39 35.33
CA GLY A 44 -12.79 10.05 36.29
C GLY A 44 -11.61 9.23 36.79
N LEU A 45 -10.69 9.96 37.43
CA LEU A 45 -9.71 9.39 38.35
C LEU A 45 -9.89 10.10 39.69
N ALA A 46 -10.42 9.33 40.63
CA ALA A 46 -10.43 9.63 42.04
C ALA A 46 -8.99 9.67 42.59
N ALA A 47 -8.85 10.50 43.63
CA ALA A 47 -7.67 10.65 44.45
C ALA A 47 -7.31 9.38 45.24
N CYS A 48 -6.00 9.19 45.45
CA CYS A 48 -5.29 8.64 46.61
C CYS A 48 -3.80 8.70 46.22
N GLY A 49 -2.87 9.37 46.89
CA GLY A 49 -2.77 9.69 48.31
C GLY A 49 -1.93 8.63 49.03
N SER A 50 -0.60 8.78 49.04
CA SER A 50 0.26 8.58 50.24
C SER A 50 1.77 8.60 49.93
N ASN A 51 2.44 9.50 50.65
CA ASN A 51 3.69 9.36 51.39
C ASN A 51 4.96 8.85 50.69
N GLN A 52 5.92 9.76 50.52
CA GLN A 52 7.33 9.42 50.74
C GLN A 52 8.02 10.48 51.60
N ALA A 53 8.62 9.97 52.67
CA ALA A 53 9.28 10.70 53.72
C ALA A 53 10.63 11.30 53.27
N LYS A 54 10.99 12.39 53.93
CA LYS A 54 12.31 13.03 53.92
C LYS A 54 13.39 12.05 54.38
N SER A 55 14.54 12.09 53.74
CA SER A 55 15.83 11.76 54.37
C SER A 55 16.86 12.82 53.98
N GLN A 56 17.59 13.29 54.99
CA GLN A 56 18.61 14.33 54.92
C GLN A 56 19.93 13.78 54.35
N LYS A 57 20.54 14.61 53.50
CA LYS A 57 21.94 15.06 53.51
C LYS A 57 22.94 14.25 54.35
N ASP A 58 23.98 13.72 53.71
CA ASP A 58 25.36 14.04 54.06
C ASP A 58 26.38 13.74 52.94
N LYS A 59 27.43 14.57 52.93
CA LYS A 59 28.60 14.61 52.05
C LYS A 59 29.55 13.44 52.28
N ALA A 60 30.16 12.91 51.21
CA ALA A 60 31.62 12.87 51.03
C ALA A 60 32.05 12.15 49.72
N SER A 61 32.91 12.84 48.96
CA SER A 61 34.10 12.36 48.24
C SER A 61 34.11 10.95 47.61
N SER A 62 34.19 10.87 46.28
CA SER A 62 35.48 10.65 45.59
C SER A 62 35.26 10.39 44.09
N ASP A 63 35.98 11.17 43.30
CA ASP A 63 36.18 10.98 41.88
C ASP A 63 36.75 9.59 41.58
N SER A 64 35.98 8.80 40.84
CA SER A 64 36.56 7.85 39.89
C SER A 64 35.52 7.60 38.81
N SER A 65 35.73 8.29 37.69
CA SER A 65 34.98 8.16 36.45
C SER A 65 35.10 6.73 35.91
N VAL A 66 34.26 5.82 36.41
CA VAL A 66 33.97 4.55 35.76
C VAL A 66 33.23 4.90 34.48
N THR A 67 34.00 5.07 33.42
CA THR A 67 33.49 5.17 32.06
C THR A 67 32.93 3.80 31.72
N SER A 68 31.69 3.56 32.16
CA SER A 68 30.90 2.41 31.78
C SER A 68 30.65 2.53 30.28
N ARG A 69 31.61 2.02 29.50
CA ARG A 69 31.43 1.68 28.09
C ARG A 69 30.26 0.71 28.05
N THR A 70 29.06 1.25 27.85
CA THR A 70 27.86 0.50 27.56
C THR A 70 28.18 -0.29 26.29
N LYS A 71 28.46 -1.59 26.47
CA LYS A 71 28.62 -2.53 25.36
C LYS A 71 27.38 -2.35 24.49
N SER A 72 27.57 -1.81 23.28
CA SER A 72 26.52 -1.66 22.28
C SER A 72 25.92 -3.05 22.04
N SER A 73 24.78 -3.34 22.67
CA SER A 73 24.15 -4.65 22.56
C SER A 73 23.76 -4.88 21.10
N ASN A 74 24.09 -6.05 20.57
CA ASN A 74 23.77 -6.38 19.18
C ASN A 74 22.25 -6.54 19.07
N ALA A 75 21.59 -5.66 18.31
CA ALA A 75 20.13 -5.67 18.15
C ALA A 75 19.56 -6.94 17.50
N TYR A 76 20.40 -7.87 17.06
CA TYR A 76 20.01 -9.18 16.51
C TYR A 76 20.38 -10.36 17.40
N GLN A 77 20.84 -10.10 18.63
CA GLN A 77 21.39 -11.14 19.52
C GLN A 77 20.38 -12.23 19.90
N ASN A 78 19.08 -11.93 19.87
CA ASN A 78 18.02 -12.89 20.19
C ASN A 78 17.60 -13.73 18.98
N LEU A 79 18.30 -13.61 17.84
CA LEU A 79 18.06 -14.38 16.62
C LEU A 79 19.19 -15.40 16.41
N THR A 80 18.86 -16.53 15.79
CA THR A 80 19.88 -17.47 15.32
C THR A 80 20.79 -16.78 14.31
N LYS A 81 22.07 -17.20 14.20
CA LYS A 81 23.06 -16.57 13.30
C LYS A 81 22.54 -16.40 11.86
N SER A 82 21.89 -17.45 11.33
CA SER A 82 21.30 -17.42 9.98
C SER A 82 20.18 -16.38 9.87
N LYS A 83 19.26 -16.35 10.84
CA LYS A 83 18.14 -15.40 10.86
C LYS A 83 18.62 -13.96 11.08
N ALA A 84 19.60 -13.75 11.96
CA ALA A 84 20.24 -12.45 12.17
C ALA A 84 20.84 -11.90 10.85
N LYS A 85 21.48 -12.75 10.03
CA LYS A 85 22.02 -12.37 8.72
C LYS A 85 20.91 -11.93 7.74
N GLN A 86 19.82 -12.70 7.66
CA GLN A 86 18.66 -12.36 6.81
C GLN A 86 17.99 -11.05 7.25
N VAL A 87 17.71 -10.92 8.55
CA VAL A 87 17.09 -9.71 9.13
C VAL A 87 17.99 -8.48 8.95
N LYS A 88 19.31 -8.63 9.09
CA LYS A 88 20.27 -7.54 8.82
C LYS A 88 20.27 -7.14 7.35
N LYS A 89 20.25 -8.10 6.42
CA LYS A 89 20.15 -7.81 4.98
C LYS A 89 18.87 -7.03 4.65
N ALA A 90 17.74 -7.44 5.21
CA ALA A 90 16.48 -6.72 5.07
C ALA A 90 16.52 -5.32 5.69
N ASP A 91 17.07 -5.17 6.90
CA ASP A 91 17.26 -3.87 7.57
C ASP A 91 18.10 -2.91 6.73
N ASP A 92 19.19 -3.40 6.12
CA ASP A 92 20.07 -2.60 5.29
C ASP A 92 19.36 -2.16 3.99
N ALA A 93 18.56 -3.04 3.39
CA ALA A 93 17.78 -2.73 2.18
C ALA A 93 16.63 -1.74 2.44
N VAL A 94 15.87 -1.93 3.53
CA VAL A 94 14.80 -1.01 3.95
C VAL A 94 15.36 0.37 4.28
N SER A 95 16.50 0.43 4.96
CA SER A 95 17.19 1.69 5.26
C SER A 95 17.55 2.48 3.99
N LYS A 96 17.99 1.79 2.93
CA LYS A 96 18.28 2.43 1.64
C LYS A 96 17.00 2.94 0.99
N SER A 97 15.92 2.16 0.97
CA SER A 97 14.61 2.59 0.44
C SER A 97 14.08 3.84 1.15
N VAL A 98 14.07 3.84 2.48
CA VAL A 98 13.64 4.99 3.30
C VAL A 98 14.53 6.22 3.07
N HIS A 99 15.86 6.04 2.98
CA HIS A 99 16.77 7.15 2.73
C HIS A 99 16.54 7.78 1.35
N VAL A 100 16.39 6.94 0.32
CA VAL A 100 16.10 7.40 -1.04
C VAL A 100 14.77 8.13 -1.11
N ALA A 101 13.73 7.66 -0.42
CA ALA A 101 12.43 8.35 -0.36
C ALA A 101 12.53 9.77 0.24
N ILE A 102 13.44 9.98 1.19
CA ILE A 102 13.69 11.31 1.79
C ILE A 102 14.49 12.20 0.81
N VAL A 103 15.51 11.65 0.15
CA VAL A 103 16.43 12.43 -0.70
C VAL A 103 15.83 12.74 -2.08
N VAL A 104 15.13 11.78 -2.69
CA VAL A 104 14.62 11.87 -4.07
C VAL A 104 13.35 12.69 -4.18
N LYS A 105 12.70 13.09 -3.07
CA LYS A 105 11.65 14.12 -3.10
C LYS A 105 12.12 15.49 -3.66
N LYS A 106 13.43 15.64 -3.96
CA LYS A 106 14.01 16.77 -4.69
C LYS A 106 14.12 16.60 -6.22
N ASN A 107 13.97 15.40 -6.80
CA ASN A 107 14.07 15.18 -8.26
C ASN A 107 13.20 13.99 -8.69
N SER A 108 12.12 14.29 -9.41
CA SER A 108 11.05 13.38 -9.78
C SER A 108 11.47 12.19 -10.68
N ASP A 109 10.82 11.06 -10.43
CA ASP A 109 10.38 10.05 -11.41
C ASP A 109 11.23 8.83 -11.80
N LYS A 110 12.54 8.71 -11.51
CA LYS A 110 13.30 7.54 -12.03
C LYS A 110 14.13 6.69 -11.05
N LYS A 111 14.33 7.09 -9.79
CA LYS A 111 15.30 6.41 -8.89
C LYS A 111 14.78 5.73 -7.61
N VAL A 112 13.49 5.86 -7.25
CA VAL A 112 12.97 5.31 -5.96
C VAL A 112 12.58 3.83 -6.04
N ASN A 113 12.24 3.31 -7.23
CA ASN A 113 11.65 1.96 -7.34
C ASN A 113 12.65 0.83 -7.08
N ASN A 114 13.92 0.98 -7.48
CA ASN A 114 14.92 -0.08 -7.34
C ASN A 114 15.28 -0.39 -5.87
N PRO A 115 15.54 0.59 -4.99
CA PRO A 115 15.74 0.34 -3.55
C PRO A 115 14.54 -0.32 -2.87
N THR A 116 13.31 0.07 -3.25
CA THR A 116 12.07 -0.47 -2.67
C THR A 116 11.85 -1.93 -3.08
N ILE A 117 12.05 -2.28 -4.36
CA ILE A 117 11.99 -3.66 -4.83
C ILE A 117 13.03 -4.55 -4.12
N ARG A 118 14.27 -4.05 -3.97
CA ARG A 118 15.32 -4.78 -3.23
C ARG A 118 14.98 -5.00 -1.77
N ALA A 119 14.34 -4.01 -1.12
CA ALA A 119 13.85 -4.15 0.24
C ALA A 119 12.79 -5.25 0.34
N ILE A 120 11.79 -5.24 -0.55
CA ILE A 120 10.74 -6.26 -0.60
C ILE A 120 11.33 -7.66 -0.77
N LYS A 121 12.22 -7.84 -1.75
CA LYS A 121 12.91 -9.12 -1.99
C LYS A 121 13.67 -9.60 -0.75
N SER A 122 14.46 -8.72 -0.12
CA SER A 122 15.25 -9.06 1.06
C SER A 122 14.40 -9.42 2.28
N ILE A 123 13.20 -8.84 2.41
CA ILE A 123 12.26 -9.18 3.49
C ILE A 123 11.62 -10.55 3.25
N LYS A 124 11.25 -10.87 2.00
CA LYS A 124 10.72 -12.19 1.63
C LYS A 124 11.72 -13.33 1.90
N GLU A 125 13.02 -13.04 1.80
CA GLU A 125 14.09 -14.00 2.12
C GLU A 125 14.26 -14.31 3.62
N ILE A 126 13.57 -13.60 4.52
CA ILE A 126 13.59 -13.92 5.96
C ILE A 126 12.77 -15.19 6.20
N LYS A 127 13.45 -16.31 6.43
CA LYS A 127 12.84 -17.63 6.60
C LYS A 127 12.39 -17.84 8.05
N GLY A 128 11.23 -18.48 8.21
CA GLY A 128 10.66 -18.87 9.49
C GLY A 128 9.16 -18.57 9.60
N THR A 129 8.45 -19.50 10.24
CA THR A 129 7.00 -19.47 10.44
C THR A 129 6.60 -19.05 11.85
N ASP A 130 7.57 -18.92 12.77
CA ASP A 130 7.33 -18.48 14.13
C ASP A 130 6.76 -17.06 14.18
N LYS A 131 5.96 -16.79 15.23
CA LYS A 131 5.24 -15.53 15.41
C LYS A 131 6.18 -14.32 15.34
N ASN A 132 7.36 -14.41 15.95
CA ASN A 132 8.33 -13.31 15.98
C ASN A 132 8.86 -13.00 14.57
N THR A 133 9.20 -14.03 13.79
CA THR A 133 9.69 -13.88 12.41
C THR A 133 8.62 -13.31 11.48
N LYS A 134 7.37 -13.79 11.59
CA LYS A 134 6.23 -13.21 10.86
C LYS A 134 6.07 -11.72 11.18
N LEU A 135 6.24 -11.36 12.45
CA LEU A 135 6.07 -9.98 12.90
C LEU A 135 7.23 -9.06 12.48
N ILE A 136 8.47 -9.57 12.46
CA ILE A 136 9.63 -8.88 11.88
C ILE A 136 9.38 -8.60 10.39
N ARG A 137 8.90 -9.59 9.63
CA ARG A 137 8.54 -9.41 8.21
C ARG A 137 7.44 -8.36 8.03
N LYS A 138 6.35 -8.46 8.79
CA LYS A 138 5.24 -7.48 8.77
C LYS A 138 5.72 -6.07 9.11
N SER A 139 6.60 -5.92 10.09
CA SER A 139 7.16 -4.62 10.49
C SER A 139 7.96 -3.98 9.35
N TYR A 140 8.88 -4.73 8.73
CA TYR A 140 9.65 -4.20 7.59
C TYR A 140 8.78 -3.94 6.35
N MET A 141 7.81 -4.81 6.04
CA MET A 141 6.84 -4.58 4.97
C MET A 141 6.05 -3.28 5.21
N ALA A 142 5.58 -3.04 6.43
CA ALA A 142 4.85 -1.83 6.74
C ALA A 142 5.72 -0.56 6.65
N ILE A 143 7.00 -0.62 7.04
CA ILE A 143 7.95 0.49 6.80
C ILE A 143 8.07 0.78 5.30
N VAL A 144 8.16 -0.26 4.46
CA VAL A 144 8.17 -0.10 3.00
C VAL A 144 6.82 0.45 2.48
N GLY A 145 5.70 0.06 3.09
CA GLY A 145 4.38 0.61 2.80
C GLY A 145 4.30 2.14 3.00
N VAL A 146 4.93 2.65 4.06
CA VAL A 146 5.05 4.12 4.28
C VAL A 146 5.85 4.79 3.16
N VAL A 147 6.87 4.13 2.61
CA VAL A 147 7.65 4.64 1.48
C VAL A 147 6.83 4.62 0.19
N LYS A 148 6.12 3.52 -0.10
CA LYS A 148 5.31 3.37 -1.33
C LYS A 148 4.10 4.33 -1.34
N SER A 149 3.42 4.47 -0.21
CA SER A 149 2.22 5.29 -0.08
C SER A 149 2.24 6.04 1.26
N PRO A 150 2.85 7.23 1.32
CA PRO A 150 2.98 8.00 2.55
C PRO A 150 1.62 8.44 3.11
N SER A 151 1.16 7.84 4.21
CA SER A 151 -0.11 8.20 4.85
C SER A 151 -0.04 8.00 6.36
N LEU A 152 -0.96 8.65 7.10
CA LEU A 152 -1.10 8.45 8.54
C LEU A 152 -1.39 6.98 8.88
N ILE A 153 -2.26 6.30 8.13
CA ILE A 153 -2.61 4.90 8.39
C ILE A 153 -1.44 3.95 8.14
N ASN A 154 -0.63 4.17 7.10
CA ASN A 154 0.55 3.34 6.84
C ASN A 154 1.62 3.56 7.91
N MET A 155 1.81 4.81 8.36
CA MET A 155 2.73 5.12 9.46
C MET A 155 2.25 4.53 10.80
N GLN A 156 0.96 4.63 11.08
CA GLN A 156 0.33 4.01 12.24
C GLN A 156 0.51 2.48 12.22
N THR A 157 0.32 1.84 11.07
CA THR A 157 0.51 0.41 10.86
C THR A 157 1.96 0.00 11.13
N ALA A 158 2.94 0.70 10.53
CA ALA A 158 4.35 0.43 10.73
C ALA A 158 4.76 0.54 12.20
N ARG A 159 4.32 1.60 12.88
CA ARG A 159 4.63 1.82 14.30
C ARG A 159 3.97 0.79 15.21
N SER A 160 2.74 0.38 14.91
CA SER A 160 2.06 -0.68 15.65
C SER A 160 2.79 -2.02 15.51
N TYR A 161 3.18 -2.44 14.30
CA TYR A 161 3.91 -3.70 14.14
C TYR A 161 5.30 -3.67 14.78
N ILE A 162 6.06 -2.56 14.65
CA ILE A 162 7.34 -2.39 15.36
C ILE A 162 7.15 -2.54 16.87
N GLY A 163 6.10 -1.92 17.43
CA GLY A 163 5.80 -1.98 18.85
C GLY A 163 5.40 -3.37 19.35
N GLN A 164 5.02 -4.29 18.45
CA GLN A 164 4.65 -5.65 18.80
C GLN A 164 5.81 -6.64 18.65
N VAL A 165 6.91 -6.28 17.98
CA VAL A 165 8.07 -7.17 17.81
C VAL A 165 8.57 -7.60 19.20
N ASN A 166 8.57 -8.91 19.45
CA ASN A 166 8.88 -9.47 20.77
C ASN A 166 10.34 -9.21 21.17
N ASP A 167 11.26 -9.10 20.21
CA ASP A 167 12.65 -8.71 20.46
C ASP A 167 12.73 -7.21 20.74
N SER A 168 12.76 -6.85 22.02
CA SER A 168 12.79 -5.47 22.49
C SER A 168 13.98 -4.66 21.95
N LEU A 169 15.13 -5.31 21.70
CA LEU A 169 16.32 -4.65 21.15
C LEU A 169 16.15 -4.36 19.66
N LEU A 170 15.64 -5.32 18.90
CA LEU A 170 15.34 -5.14 17.48
C LEU A 170 14.23 -4.11 17.28
N ALA A 171 13.16 -4.17 18.08
CA ALA A 171 12.06 -3.20 18.07
C ALA A 171 12.58 -1.78 18.37
N LYS A 172 13.41 -1.64 19.41
CA LYS A 172 14.05 -0.36 19.75
C LYS A 172 14.94 0.16 18.62
N LYS A 173 15.73 -0.72 17.99
CA LYS A 173 16.55 -0.37 16.82
C LYS A 173 15.68 0.13 15.66
N MET A 174 14.63 -0.62 15.28
CA MET A 174 13.71 -0.23 14.22
C MET A 174 13.07 1.13 14.52
N ASN A 175 12.56 1.32 15.74
CA ASN A 175 11.94 2.56 16.16
C ASN A 175 12.92 3.74 16.06
N ASN A 176 14.14 3.60 16.60
CA ASN A 176 15.15 4.66 16.56
C ASN A 176 15.58 4.98 15.12
N LYS A 177 15.74 3.95 14.28
CA LYS A 177 16.23 4.09 12.90
C LYS A 177 15.18 4.69 11.95
N TYR A 178 13.91 4.31 12.11
CA TYR A 178 12.86 4.58 11.12
C TYR A 178 11.81 5.59 11.56
N LYS A 179 11.48 5.72 12.86
CA LYS A 179 10.33 6.54 13.32
C LYS A 179 10.36 7.96 12.77
N LYS A 180 11.47 8.69 12.97
CA LYS A 180 11.60 10.09 12.51
C LYS A 180 11.65 10.20 10.99
N LYS A 181 12.30 9.24 10.32
CA LYS A 181 12.42 9.19 8.86
C LYS A 181 11.07 8.96 8.18
N MET A 182 10.28 8.01 8.69
CA MET A 182 8.92 7.76 8.22
C MET A 182 8.00 8.97 8.49
N ALA A 183 8.12 9.60 9.67
CA ALA A 183 7.36 10.80 9.99
C ALA A 183 7.61 11.92 8.98
N ARG A 184 8.87 12.15 8.59
CA ARG A 184 9.22 13.11 7.52
C ARG A 184 8.58 12.79 6.18
N ILE A 185 8.61 11.52 5.78
CA ILE A 185 8.04 11.08 4.51
C ILE A 185 6.53 11.37 4.48
N VAL A 186 5.82 11.05 5.56
CA VAL A 186 4.37 11.29 5.69
C VAL A 186 4.04 12.76 5.85
N ALA A 187 4.76 13.50 6.70
CA ALA A 187 4.61 14.94 6.90
C ALA A 187 4.67 15.70 5.57
N ALA A 188 5.67 15.37 4.75
CA ALA A 188 5.84 15.95 3.43
C ALA A 188 4.72 15.58 2.44
N ASN A 189 3.89 14.57 2.73
CA ASN A 189 2.75 14.16 1.89
C ASN A 189 1.42 14.69 2.40
N THR A 190 1.28 14.89 3.72
CA THR A 190 0.03 15.31 4.36
C THR A 190 0.02 16.78 4.76
N SER A 191 1.10 17.53 4.50
CA SER A 191 1.29 18.92 4.95
C SER A 191 1.12 19.10 6.46
N MET A 192 1.46 18.07 7.25
CA MET A 192 1.45 18.10 8.71
C MET A 192 2.89 18.20 9.23
N ASP A 193 3.06 18.72 10.44
CA ASP A 193 4.37 18.70 11.09
C ASP A 193 4.81 17.28 11.49
N GLU A 194 6.12 17.03 11.52
CA GLU A 194 6.69 15.74 11.96
C GLU A 194 6.14 15.32 13.34
N SER A 195 6.02 16.28 14.27
CA SER A 195 5.51 16.05 15.63
C SER A 195 4.02 15.70 15.64
N GLU A 196 3.21 16.35 14.81
CA GLU A 196 1.79 16.06 14.66
C GLU A 196 1.58 14.67 14.08
N VAL A 197 2.31 14.30 13.02
CA VAL A 197 2.30 12.95 12.46
C VAL A 197 2.65 11.93 13.53
N LEU A 198 3.68 12.18 14.34
CA LEU A 198 4.08 11.28 15.43
C LEU A 198 3.02 11.17 16.54
N ASN A 199 2.27 12.24 16.82
CA ASN A 199 1.21 12.21 17.81
C ASN A 199 -0.03 11.46 17.30
N LYS A 200 -0.41 11.66 16.04
CA LYS A 200 -1.56 10.97 15.41
C LYS A 200 -1.31 9.49 15.10
N THR A 201 -0.05 9.07 15.04
CA THR A 201 0.32 7.70 14.63
C THR A 201 0.89 6.84 15.78
N LYS A 202 0.50 7.10 17.03
CA LYS A 202 0.97 6.34 18.21
C LYS A 202 0.57 4.87 18.10
N PRO A 203 1.48 3.89 18.38
CA PRO A 203 1.18 2.46 18.25
C PRO A 203 -0.17 2.04 18.85
N LEU A 204 -0.91 1.23 18.10
CA LEU A 204 -2.21 0.68 18.50
C LEU A 204 -2.08 -0.81 18.83
N SER A 205 -3.00 -1.30 19.68
CA SER A 205 -3.19 -2.74 19.87
C SER A 205 -3.72 -3.39 18.58
N ASN A 206 -3.55 -4.71 18.42
CA ASN A 206 -3.96 -5.41 17.21
C ASN A 206 -5.44 -5.21 16.84
N LYS A 207 -6.34 -5.27 17.82
CA LYS A 207 -7.77 -5.05 17.61
C LYS A 207 -8.05 -3.63 17.10
N LYS A 208 -7.43 -2.63 17.73
CA LYS A 208 -7.60 -1.21 17.34
C LYS A 208 -6.95 -0.89 16.00
N LEU A 209 -5.81 -1.52 15.70
CA LEU A 209 -5.14 -1.36 14.41
C LEU A 209 -6.01 -1.89 13.28
N LYS A 210 -6.58 -3.09 13.43
CA LYS A 210 -7.47 -3.69 12.43
C LYS A 210 -8.68 -2.79 12.15
N ALA A 211 -9.35 -2.32 13.20
CA ALA A 211 -10.48 -1.40 13.05
C ALA A 211 -10.09 -0.06 12.40
N ALA A 212 -8.91 0.48 12.72
CA ALA A 212 -8.42 1.71 12.09
C ALA A 212 -8.10 1.52 10.60
N GLN A 213 -7.58 0.35 10.22
CA GLN A 213 -7.34 -0.01 8.82
C GLN A 213 -8.65 -0.15 8.05
N GLU A 214 -9.64 -0.86 8.62
CA GLU A 214 -10.98 -1.01 8.05
C GLU A 214 -11.68 0.33 7.88
N LYS A 215 -11.63 1.21 8.90
CA LYS A 215 -12.22 2.55 8.83
C LYS A 215 -11.55 3.43 7.77
N ALA A 216 -10.22 3.44 7.71
CA ALA A 216 -9.49 4.21 6.70
C ALA A 216 -9.82 3.72 5.27
N GLU A 217 -10.10 2.43 5.11
CA GLU A 217 -10.54 1.86 3.84
C GLU A 217 -11.97 2.32 3.50
N GLN A 218 -12.90 2.30 4.45
CA GLN A 218 -14.26 2.81 4.26
C GLN A 218 -14.28 4.31 3.90
N GLU A 219 -13.44 5.13 4.53
CA GLU A 219 -13.33 6.56 4.24
C GLU A 219 -12.74 6.82 2.84
N LYS A 220 -11.84 5.95 2.36
CA LYS A 220 -11.28 6.03 1.01
C LYS A 220 -12.32 5.67 -0.06
N LEU A 221 -13.19 4.71 0.22
CA LEU A 221 -14.33 4.35 -0.62
C LEU A 221 -15.37 5.49 -0.65
N ALA A 222 -15.74 6.04 0.51
CA ALA A 222 -16.72 7.13 0.61
C ALA A 222 -16.26 8.45 -0.05
N SER A 223 -14.96 8.77 0.02
CA SER A 223 -14.41 9.98 -0.63
C SER A 223 -14.41 9.89 -2.18
N SER A 224 -14.62 8.70 -2.74
CA SER A 224 -14.70 8.48 -4.20
C SER A 224 -16.13 8.64 -4.75
N GLN A 225 -17.14 8.80 -3.89
CA GLN A 225 -18.56 8.87 -4.27
C GLN A 225 -19.16 10.29 -4.29
N ASN A 226 -18.44 11.33 -3.86
CA ASN A 226 -19.04 12.65 -3.57
C ASN A 226 -18.78 13.77 -4.60
N THR A 227 -18.66 13.45 -5.90
CA THR A 227 -18.49 14.49 -6.95
C THR A 227 -19.71 14.73 -7.85
N ASN A 228 -20.85 14.05 -7.67
CA ASN A 228 -22.04 14.31 -8.49
C ASN A 228 -23.28 14.54 -7.60
N GLN A 229 -23.50 15.79 -7.19
CA GLN A 229 -24.82 16.27 -6.78
C GLN A 229 -25.19 17.56 -7.52
N THR A 230 -26.18 17.44 -8.40
CA THR A 230 -27.04 18.55 -8.81
C THR A 230 -28.49 18.04 -8.97
N ASN A 231 -29.35 18.55 -8.08
CA ASN A 231 -30.82 18.78 -8.11
C ASN A 231 -31.80 17.81 -8.85
N SER A 232 -32.70 17.23 -8.03
CA SER A 232 -34.18 16.94 -8.10
C SER A 232 -35.00 17.07 -9.43
N PRO A 233 -36.25 16.52 -9.53
CA PRO A 233 -37.08 15.78 -8.55
C PRO A 233 -37.77 14.47 -9.03
N GLN A 234 -38.34 13.79 -8.04
CA GLN A 234 -39.28 12.65 -8.01
C GLN A 234 -40.48 12.71 -9.00
N ALA A 235 -40.79 11.58 -9.65
CA ALA A 235 -42.13 11.19 -10.10
C ALA A 235 -42.28 9.66 -10.22
N ASN A 236 -43.51 9.19 -10.00
CA ASN A 236 -43.92 7.82 -9.66
C ASN A 236 -44.30 6.94 -10.88
N SER A 237 -44.33 5.63 -10.60
CA SER A 237 -45.18 4.52 -11.14
C SER A 237 -44.87 3.78 -12.46
N SER A 238 -44.59 2.48 -12.24
CA SER A 238 -45.14 1.23 -12.84
C SER A 238 -44.63 0.65 -14.18
N THR A 239 -43.83 -0.42 -14.00
CA THR A 239 -43.85 -1.76 -14.66
C THR A 239 -43.74 -1.90 -16.18
N ALA A 240 -42.58 -2.36 -16.63
CA ALA A 240 -42.44 -3.49 -17.57
C ALA A 240 -41.02 -4.10 -17.45
N SER A 241 -40.97 -5.42 -17.26
CA SER A 241 -39.74 -6.22 -17.22
C SER A 241 -39.07 -6.21 -18.60
N SER A 242 -37.88 -5.62 -18.69
CA SER A 242 -36.87 -5.91 -19.69
C SER A 242 -35.51 -5.52 -19.12
N ALA A 243 -34.51 -6.38 -19.36
CA ALA A 243 -33.16 -6.38 -18.79
C ALA A 243 -32.71 -5.06 -18.17
N GLN A 244 -32.73 -5.03 -16.84
CA GLN A 244 -32.22 -3.91 -16.06
C GLN A 244 -30.73 -3.72 -16.40
N PRO A 245 -30.29 -2.55 -16.88
CA PRO A 245 -28.88 -2.24 -16.93
C PRO A 245 -28.40 -2.27 -15.49
N THR A 246 -27.61 -3.30 -15.15
CA THR A 246 -27.00 -3.44 -13.83
C THR A 246 -26.15 -2.19 -13.65
N THR A 247 -26.63 -1.25 -12.83
CA THR A 247 -25.82 -0.14 -12.33
C THR A 247 -24.53 -0.76 -11.85
N ALA A 248 -23.39 -0.40 -12.45
CA ALA A 248 -22.11 -1.04 -12.18
C ALA A 248 -21.85 -1.03 -10.67
N GLN A 249 -21.99 -2.20 -10.05
CA GLN A 249 -21.82 -2.35 -8.62
C GLN A 249 -20.32 -2.16 -8.34
N GLU A 250 -20.02 -1.28 -7.38
CA GLU A 250 -18.64 -1.07 -6.94
C GLU A 250 -18.10 -2.38 -6.38
N MET A 251 -16.91 -2.78 -6.85
CA MET A 251 -16.26 -4.03 -6.46
C MET A 251 -16.07 -4.09 -4.93
N ASN A 252 -16.68 -5.06 -4.27
CA ASN A 252 -16.72 -5.14 -2.82
C ASN A 252 -15.81 -6.26 -2.30
N PHE A 253 -14.63 -5.90 -1.81
CA PHE A 253 -13.67 -6.87 -1.30
C PHE A 253 -14.18 -7.66 -0.10
N SER A 254 -14.97 -7.04 0.79
CA SER A 254 -15.48 -7.76 1.95
C SER A 254 -16.43 -8.89 1.55
N GLN A 255 -17.26 -8.68 0.51
CA GLN A 255 -18.10 -9.74 -0.06
C GLN A 255 -17.24 -10.83 -0.71
N ILE A 256 -16.28 -10.44 -1.55
CA ILE A 256 -15.39 -11.38 -2.27
C ILE A 256 -14.64 -12.30 -1.29
N GLN A 257 -14.13 -11.75 -0.18
CA GLN A 257 -13.43 -12.52 0.85
C GLN A 257 -14.34 -13.51 1.60
N GLN A 258 -15.66 -13.29 1.57
CA GLN A 258 -16.67 -14.18 2.16
C GLN A 258 -17.22 -15.19 1.13
N GLY A 259 -16.73 -15.17 -0.12
CA GLY A 259 -17.24 -16.00 -1.21
C GLY A 259 -18.52 -15.46 -1.86
N ASP A 260 -18.88 -14.22 -1.58
CA ASP A 260 -19.97 -13.51 -2.21
C ASP A 260 -19.42 -12.62 -3.33
N TYR A 261 -19.71 -12.98 -4.57
CA TYR A 261 -19.25 -12.27 -5.77
C TYR A 261 -20.38 -11.46 -6.42
N GLU A 262 -21.47 -11.15 -5.70
CA GLU A 262 -22.55 -10.30 -6.22
C GLU A 262 -22.04 -8.98 -6.79
N SER A 263 -21.07 -8.34 -6.11
CA SER A 263 -20.45 -7.10 -6.57
C SER A 263 -19.65 -7.20 -7.87
N LEU A 264 -19.42 -8.42 -8.37
CA LEU A 264 -18.69 -8.70 -9.60
C LEU A 264 -19.61 -9.20 -10.72
N LEU A 265 -20.92 -9.33 -10.48
CA LEU A 265 -21.87 -9.76 -11.50
C LEU A 265 -21.87 -8.79 -12.69
N GLY A 266 -21.94 -9.36 -13.89
CA GLY A 266 -21.88 -8.64 -15.15
C GLY A 266 -21.10 -9.42 -16.19
N THR A 267 -20.80 -8.76 -17.31
CA THR A 267 -19.98 -9.34 -18.37
C THR A 267 -18.56 -8.85 -18.23
N TRP A 268 -17.62 -9.78 -18.40
CA TRP A 268 -16.19 -9.54 -18.34
C TRP A 268 -15.57 -9.85 -19.70
N GLN A 269 -14.79 -8.92 -20.22
CA GLN A 269 -14.10 -9.05 -21.50
C GLN A 269 -12.60 -9.16 -21.26
N GLU A 270 -11.94 -10.11 -21.92
CA GLU A 270 -10.48 -10.19 -21.95
C GLU A 270 -9.88 -8.99 -22.71
N ALA A 271 -9.01 -8.24 -22.03
CA ALA A 271 -8.42 -7.00 -22.50
C ALA A 271 -6.96 -7.17 -22.93
N ALA A 272 -6.24 -8.12 -22.32
CA ALA A 272 -4.86 -8.45 -22.65
C ALA A 272 -4.45 -9.78 -22.04
N VAL A 273 -3.44 -10.41 -22.64
CA VAL A 273 -2.70 -11.52 -22.03
C VAL A 273 -1.21 -11.18 -21.96
N SER A 274 -0.49 -11.81 -21.04
CA SER A 274 0.95 -11.71 -20.98
C SER A 274 1.57 -13.07 -20.72
N VAL A 275 2.61 -13.43 -21.47
CA VAL A 275 3.29 -14.73 -21.39
C VAL A 275 4.81 -14.54 -21.35
N ASN A 276 5.49 -15.30 -20.49
CA ASN A 276 6.94 -15.43 -20.54
C ASN A 276 7.31 -16.55 -21.52
N ARG A 277 7.89 -16.14 -22.66
CA ARG A 277 8.30 -17.05 -23.75
C ARG A 277 9.60 -17.82 -23.46
N GLN A 278 10.19 -17.62 -22.28
CA GLN A 278 11.45 -18.24 -21.83
C GLN A 278 12.66 -17.92 -22.73
N ASP A 279 12.61 -16.79 -23.44
CA ASP A 279 13.67 -16.30 -24.33
C ASP A 279 14.69 -15.38 -23.62
N GLY A 280 14.60 -15.28 -22.28
CA GLY A 280 15.45 -14.44 -21.46
C GLY A 280 15.04 -12.97 -21.37
N THR A 281 13.96 -12.56 -22.06
CA THR A 281 13.50 -11.16 -22.08
C THR A 281 12.32 -10.87 -21.15
N GLY A 282 11.73 -11.92 -20.57
CA GLY A 282 10.67 -11.82 -19.57
C GLY A 282 9.27 -12.05 -20.17
N SER A 283 8.26 -11.51 -19.50
CA SER A 283 6.88 -11.58 -19.97
C SER A 283 6.61 -10.55 -21.05
N HIS A 284 5.89 -10.94 -22.10
CA HIS A 284 5.43 -10.04 -23.16
C HIS A 284 3.93 -9.99 -23.17
N TRP A 285 3.39 -8.79 -23.37
CA TRP A 285 1.97 -8.61 -23.60
C TRP A 285 1.61 -8.97 -25.04
N ASP A 286 0.54 -9.73 -25.20
CA ASP A 286 -0.01 -10.18 -26.46
C ASP A 286 -1.50 -9.80 -26.56
N VAL A 287 -2.06 -9.98 -27.76
CA VAL A 287 -3.49 -9.76 -28.01
C VAL A 287 -4.35 -10.77 -27.24
N PRO A 288 -5.55 -10.38 -26.77
CA PRO A 288 -6.51 -11.30 -26.16
C PRO A 288 -6.77 -12.52 -27.04
N GLN A 289 -6.95 -13.68 -26.41
CA GLN A 289 -7.26 -14.94 -27.10
C GLN A 289 -8.76 -15.20 -27.19
N GLY A 290 -9.57 -14.39 -26.49
CA GLY A 290 -11.02 -14.53 -26.42
C GLY A 290 -11.48 -15.40 -25.25
N ASP A 291 -10.64 -15.58 -24.22
CA ASP A 291 -11.01 -16.34 -23.05
C ASP A 291 -12.18 -15.68 -22.30
N THR A 292 -12.99 -16.51 -21.64
CA THR A 292 -14.18 -16.06 -20.93
C THR A 292 -13.97 -16.12 -19.43
N LEU A 293 -14.40 -15.06 -18.75
CA LEU A 293 -14.53 -15.01 -17.30
C LEU A 293 -16.01 -14.94 -16.93
N THR A 294 -16.51 -15.98 -16.27
CA THR A 294 -17.89 -16.07 -15.80
C THR A 294 -17.93 -15.86 -14.29
N VAL A 295 -18.85 -15.01 -13.84
CA VAL A 295 -19.06 -14.73 -12.41
C VAL A 295 -20.52 -15.02 -12.05
N SER A 296 -20.73 -15.90 -11.08
CA SER A 296 -21.99 -16.10 -10.36
C SER A 296 -21.89 -15.50 -8.96
N LYS A 297 -22.98 -15.53 -8.20
CA LYS A 297 -23.01 -15.06 -6.80
C LYS A 297 -21.97 -15.72 -5.90
N ASP A 298 -21.65 -16.98 -6.15
CA ASP A 298 -20.84 -17.82 -5.27
C ASP A 298 -19.56 -18.34 -5.92
N LYS A 299 -19.33 -18.03 -7.20
CA LYS A 299 -18.22 -18.60 -7.96
C LYS A 299 -17.72 -17.68 -9.08
N LEU A 300 -16.42 -17.71 -9.30
CA LEU A 300 -15.74 -17.17 -10.48
C LEU A 300 -15.13 -18.33 -11.27
N VAL A 301 -15.26 -18.33 -12.60
CA VAL A 301 -14.80 -19.41 -13.49
C VAL A 301 -14.10 -18.84 -14.72
N ASN A 302 -12.94 -19.39 -15.05
CA ASN A 302 -12.20 -19.13 -16.29
C ASN A 302 -11.62 -20.47 -16.76
N GLY A 303 -12.18 -21.02 -17.85
CA GLY A 303 -11.87 -22.38 -18.29
C GLY A 303 -12.10 -23.42 -17.19
N THR A 304 -11.07 -24.21 -16.88
CA THR A 304 -11.09 -25.21 -15.80
C THR A 304 -10.81 -24.62 -14.43
N LEU A 305 -10.33 -23.37 -14.36
CA LEU A 305 -10.03 -22.70 -13.10
C LEU A 305 -11.31 -22.12 -12.50
N SER A 306 -11.47 -22.28 -11.18
CA SER A 306 -12.54 -21.59 -10.46
C SER A 306 -12.16 -21.16 -9.06
N LEU A 307 -12.80 -20.11 -8.58
CA LEU A 307 -12.71 -19.63 -7.20
C LEU A 307 -14.10 -19.62 -6.56
N GLN A 308 -14.26 -20.34 -5.46
CA GLN A 308 -15.49 -20.41 -4.67
C GLN A 308 -15.14 -20.26 -3.19
N GLY A 309 -15.62 -19.19 -2.55
CA GLY A 309 -15.15 -18.83 -1.21
C GLY A 309 -13.64 -18.65 -1.15
N ASN A 310 -12.99 -19.42 -0.27
CA ASN A 310 -11.53 -19.46 -0.12
C ASN A 310 -10.88 -20.65 -0.83
N ILE A 311 -11.57 -21.31 -1.76
CA ILE A 311 -11.05 -22.47 -2.49
C ILE A 311 -10.86 -22.10 -3.96
N LEU A 312 -9.63 -22.21 -4.44
CA LEU A 312 -9.27 -22.14 -5.85
C LEU A 312 -9.08 -23.56 -6.38
N ASN A 313 -9.94 -23.96 -7.33
CA ASN A 313 -9.77 -25.19 -8.09
C ASN A 313 -9.02 -24.87 -9.39
N ASP A 314 -7.88 -25.51 -9.63
CA ASP A 314 -7.05 -25.28 -10.83
C ASP A 314 -7.38 -26.23 -12.01
N GLY A 315 -8.50 -26.94 -11.92
CA GLY A 315 -8.90 -28.02 -12.82
C GLY A 315 -8.49 -29.41 -12.35
N THR A 316 -7.55 -29.51 -11.39
CA THR A 316 -7.03 -30.78 -10.87
C THR A 316 -7.18 -30.87 -9.35
N ASN A 317 -6.83 -29.81 -8.63
CA ASN A 317 -6.76 -29.77 -7.18
C ASN A 317 -7.57 -28.60 -6.62
N ASN A 318 -8.08 -28.78 -5.40
CA ASN A 318 -8.63 -27.70 -4.58
C ASN A 318 -7.52 -27.15 -3.69
N ASN A 319 -7.26 -25.85 -3.81
CA ASN A 319 -6.23 -25.16 -3.05
C ASN A 319 -6.86 -24.05 -2.21
N ASP A 320 -6.48 -23.97 -0.93
CA ASP A 320 -6.87 -22.85 -0.08
C ASP A 320 -6.21 -21.55 -0.60
N VAL A 321 -6.98 -20.45 -0.60
CA VAL A 321 -6.45 -19.11 -0.85
C VAL A 321 -6.45 -18.27 0.42
N VAL A 322 -5.46 -17.38 0.50
CA VAL A 322 -5.39 -16.32 1.49
C VAL A 322 -5.61 -14.99 0.80
N PHE A 323 -6.62 -14.27 1.27
CA PHE A 323 -6.90 -12.93 0.80
C PHE A 323 -5.96 -11.90 1.43
N SER A 324 -5.41 -11.03 0.61
CA SER A 324 -4.61 -9.89 1.07
C SER A 324 -4.91 -8.66 0.23
N GLN A 325 -5.06 -7.51 0.89
CA GLN A 325 -5.33 -6.24 0.23
C GLN A 325 -4.07 -5.36 0.26
N THR A 326 -3.71 -4.75 -0.86
CA THR A 326 -2.54 -3.88 -0.99
C THR A 326 -2.80 -2.86 -2.09
N ASN A 327 -2.37 -1.61 -1.90
CA ASN A 327 -2.49 -0.52 -2.89
C ASN A 327 -3.90 -0.33 -3.51
N GLY A 328 -4.97 -0.68 -2.78
CA GLY A 328 -6.35 -0.51 -3.25
C GLY A 328 -6.88 -1.66 -4.12
N TYR A 329 -6.16 -2.77 -4.26
CA TYR A 329 -6.65 -3.99 -4.89
C TYR A 329 -6.61 -5.18 -3.91
N LEU A 330 -7.45 -6.19 -4.15
CA LEU A 330 -7.47 -7.43 -3.39
C LEU A 330 -6.75 -8.54 -4.17
N THR A 331 -6.01 -9.39 -3.47
CA THR A 331 -5.36 -10.59 -4.02
C THR A 331 -5.90 -11.81 -3.31
N ALA A 332 -6.34 -12.80 -4.07
CA ALA A 332 -6.50 -14.19 -3.63
C ALA A 332 -5.27 -14.98 -4.12
N GLY A 333 -4.33 -15.24 -3.23
CA GLY A 333 -3.14 -16.06 -3.54
C GLY A 333 -3.21 -17.39 -2.80
N LEU A 334 -2.55 -18.44 -3.32
CA LEU A 334 -2.53 -19.74 -2.64
C LEU A 334 -1.94 -19.63 -1.23
N ALA A 335 -2.55 -20.34 -0.29
CA ALA A 335 -2.06 -20.44 1.08
C ALA A 335 -0.72 -21.19 1.14
N ASP A 336 -0.58 -22.23 0.32
CA ASP A 336 0.68 -22.93 0.08
C ASP A 336 1.32 -22.43 -1.22
N GLU A 337 2.36 -21.62 -1.09
CA GLU A 337 3.14 -21.11 -2.22
C GLU A 337 4.17 -22.13 -2.74
N SER A 338 4.32 -23.32 -2.12
CA SER A 338 5.31 -24.34 -2.48
C SER A 338 4.82 -25.40 -3.46
N VAL A 339 3.65 -25.17 -4.07
CA VAL A 339 3.07 -26.00 -5.13
C VAL A 339 3.85 -25.88 -6.45
N ALA A 340 3.71 -26.88 -7.31
CA ALA A 340 4.37 -26.92 -8.63
C ALA A 340 3.90 -25.79 -9.57
N ILE A 341 2.61 -25.45 -9.53
CA ILE A 341 2.02 -24.34 -10.27
C ILE A 341 1.27 -23.47 -9.26
N ASN A 342 1.74 -22.24 -9.08
CA ASN A 342 1.14 -21.27 -8.19
C ASN A 342 0.15 -20.39 -8.98
N TYR A 343 -0.91 -19.97 -8.31
CA TYR A 343 -1.97 -19.13 -8.87
C TYR A 343 -2.22 -17.91 -8.00
N SER A 344 -2.65 -16.82 -8.63
CA SER A 344 -3.17 -15.65 -7.93
C SER A 344 -4.24 -14.97 -8.76
N ILE A 345 -5.32 -14.56 -8.10
CA ILE A 345 -6.38 -13.76 -8.69
C ILE A 345 -6.34 -12.38 -8.04
N TYR A 346 -6.35 -11.34 -8.85
CA TYR A 346 -6.33 -9.96 -8.40
C TYR A 346 -7.61 -9.25 -8.79
N PHE A 347 -8.21 -8.54 -7.84
CA PHE A 347 -9.42 -7.76 -8.02
C PHE A 347 -9.07 -6.28 -7.93
N TYR A 348 -9.03 -5.63 -9.08
CA TYR A 348 -8.68 -4.22 -9.26
C TYR A 348 -9.93 -3.38 -9.53
N PRO A 349 -10.37 -2.54 -8.59
CA PRO A 349 -11.46 -1.62 -8.85
C PRO A 349 -11.02 -0.54 -9.85
N LYS A 350 -12.01 0.14 -10.44
CA LYS A 350 -11.75 1.28 -11.31
C LYS A 350 -10.86 2.34 -10.65
N GLY A 351 -9.97 2.91 -11.45
CA GLY A 351 -8.99 3.91 -11.04
C GLY A 351 -7.71 3.34 -10.42
N ILE A 352 -7.63 2.03 -10.10
CA ILE A 352 -6.43 1.44 -9.50
C ILE A 352 -5.45 0.96 -10.57
N SER A 353 -4.28 1.59 -10.65
CA SER A 353 -3.21 1.21 -11.58
C SER A 353 -2.65 -0.18 -11.29
N MET A 354 -2.48 -0.97 -12.35
CA MET A 354 -1.81 -2.28 -12.36
C MET A 354 -0.28 -2.16 -12.31
N SER A 355 0.27 -1.18 -11.59
CA SER A 355 1.72 -0.88 -11.56
C SER A 355 2.63 -2.00 -11.01
N ASP A 356 2.05 -3.00 -10.35
CA ASP A 356 2.77 -4.20 -9.90
C ASP A 356 2.97 -5.21 -11.06
N PHE A 357 2.32 -4.99 -12.22
CA PHE A 357 2.54 -5.69 -13.49
C PHE A 357 3.51 -4.88 -14.39
N ASP A 358 4.07 -5.52 -15.43
CA ASP A 358 5.16 -4.96 -16.25
C ASP A 358 4.87 -3.54 -16.79
N LYS A 359 5.91 -2.74 -17.04
CA LYS A 359 5.81 -1.32 -17.38
C LYS A 359 5.10 -1.01 -18.70
N ASN A 360 4.92 -2.02 -19.55
CA ASN A 360 4.40 -1.88 -20.90
C ASN A 360 2.99 -2.48 -21.04
N ILE A 361 2.13 -2.29 -20.04
CA ILE A 361 0.73 -2.74 -20.09
C ILE A 361 0.05 -2.15 -21.35
N PRO A 362 -0.62 -2.96 -22.18
CA PRO A 362 -1.30 -2.50 -23.38
C PRO A 362 -2.36 -1.44 -23.07
N THR A 363 -2.55 -0.50 -24.01
CA THR A 363 -3.59 0.52 -23.91
C THR A 363 -5.01 -0.03 -23.98
N THR A 364 -5.16 -1.31 -24.37
CA THR A 364 -6.44 -2.03 -24.33
C THR A 364 -6.91 -2.30 -22.90
N VAL A 365 -6.00 -2.30 -21.93
CA VAL A 365 -6.33 -2.40 -20.50
C VAL A 365 -6.77 -1.04 -19.99
N ASP A 366 -8.07 -0.91 -19.76
CA ASP A 366 -8.68 0.36 -19.35
C ASP A 366 -8.70 0.49 -17.82
N ASN A 367 -7.93 1.46 -17.30
CA ASN A 367 -7.86 1.75 -15.87
C ASN A 367 -9.17 2.34 -15.30
N SER A 368 -10.08 2.84 -16.14
CA SER A 368 -11.38 3.39 -15.72
C SER A 368 -12.44 2.33 -15.42
N LYS A 369 -12.17 1.06 -15.74
CA LYS A 369 -13.08 -0.08 -15.53
C LYS A 369 -12.69 -0.88 -14.30
N ASN A 370 -13.56 -1.79 -13.84
CA ASN A 370 -13.09 -2.83 -12.93
C ASN A 370 -12.28 -3.86 -13.72
N ARG A 371 -11.24 -4.42 -13.11
CA ARG A 371 -10.37 -5.43 -13.71
C ARG A 371 -10.21 -6.63 -12.79
N ILE A 372 -10.24 -7.82 -13.36
CA ILE A 372 -9.87 -9.06 -12.70
C ILE A 372 -8.68 -9.63 -13.45
N ILE A 373 -7.63 -9.98 -12.72
CA ILE A 373 -6.41 -10.52 -13.32
C ILE A 373 -6.19 -11.91 -12.77
N ILE A 374 -5.97 -12.86 -13.66
CA ILE A 374 -5.60 -14.23 -13.29
C ILE A 374 -4.14 -14.40 -13.67
N TRP A 375 -3.32 -14.82 -12.71
CA TRP A 375 -1.91 -15.11 -12.92
C TRP A 375 -1.60 -16.55 -12.53
N THR A 376 -0.78 -17.21 -13.33
CA THR A 376 -0.20 -18.51 -13.02
C THR A 376 1.32 -18.48 -13.16
N SER A 377 2.02 -19.22 -12.30
CA SER A 377 3.46 -19.39 -12.43
C SER A 377 3.84 -20.19 -13.67
N ASN A 378 2.92 -20.96 -14.25
CA ASN A 378 3.15 -21.67 -15.50
C ASN A 378 3.34 -20.67 -16.64
N ASN A 379 4.57 -20.60 -17.18
CA ASN A 379 5.01 -19.56 -18.12
C ASN A 379 4.77 -18.11 -17.66
N SER A 380 4.60 -17.89 -16.34
CA SER A 380 4.20 -16.57 -15.81
C SER A 380 3.01 -15.96 -16.56
N TYR A 381 2.06 -16.80 -16.98
CA TYR A 381 0.93 -16.41 -17.81
C TYR A 381 -0.04 -15.53 -17.02
N THR A 382 -0.55 -14.49 -17.67
CA THR A 382 -1.46 -13.49 -17.10
C THR A 382 -2.60 -13.26 -18.06
N GLU A 383 -3.84 -13.31 -17.57
CA GLU A 383 -5.04 -12.85 -18.27
C GLU A 383 -5.60 -11.64 -17.55
N VAL A 384 -6.02 -10.63 -18.32
CA VAL A 384 -6.63 -9.41 -17.79
C VAL A 384 -8.04 -9.30 -18.32
N PHE A 385 -9.02 -9.40 -17.44
CA PHE A 385 -10.43 -9.17 -17.74
C PHE A 385 -10.85 -7.79 -17.25
N GLN A 386 -11.73 -7.13 -18.00
CA GLN A 386 -12.33 -5.85 -17.61
C GLN A 386 -13.86 -5.91 -17.72
N SER A 387 -14.55 -5.21 -16.82
CA SER A 387 -16.02 -5.13 -16.85
C SER A 387 -16.49 -4.41 -18.11
N THR A 388 -17.59 -4.87 -18.72
CA THR A 388 -18.18 -4.17 -19.87
C THR A 388 -19.01 -2.95 -19.46
N THR A 389 -19.44 -2.89 -18.20
CA THR A 389 -20.15 -1.76 -17.59
C THR A 389 -19.19 -0.84 -16.80
N ASN A 390 -19.45 0.47 -16.84
CA ASN A 390 -18.62 1.55 -16.25
C ASN A 390 -19.04 1.95 -14.83
#